data_AF-A0A0N0D4C3-F1
#
_entry.id   AF-A0A0N0D4C3-F1
#
_cell.length_a   1.000
_cell.length_b   1.000
_cell.length_c   1.000
_cell.angle_alpha   90.00
_cell.angle_beta   90.00
_cell.angle_gamma   90.00
#
_symmetry.space_group_name_H-M   'P 1'
#
loop_
_entity.id
_entity.type
_entity.pdbx_description
1 polymer ?
#
loop_
_entity_poly.entity_id
_entity_poly.type
_entity_poly.pdbx_seq_one_letter_code
_entity_poly.pdbx_strand_id
1 'polypeptide(L)'
;MGIKPWEKARINIEFKDKHNQRINGWPVIYATTGTVMWQHVSKNFMVPPSTQRVDLFMGLLNCTGEVWFDEIKLQAFNKQDRPVKSKSVAQTNIDNWFVFDTKTAIVKPNYKDLSE
;
A
#
# COMPACT_ATOMS: atom_id res chain seq x y z
N MET A 1 8.34 -15.67 -2.59
CA MET A 1 6.94 -15.93 -3.00
C MET A 1 6.21 -16.53 -1.82
N GLY A 2 4.93 -16.19 -1.62
CA GLY A 2 4.10 -16.91 -0.65
C GLY A 2 3.59 -18.24 -1.21
N ILE A 3 2.93 -19.00 -0.34
CA ILE A 3 2.38 -20.33 -0.62
C ILE A 3 1.09 -20.22 -1.44
N LYS A 4 0.29 -19.17 -1.21
CA LYS A 4 -0.98 -18.94 -1.92
C LYS A 4 -0.80 -17.99 -3.10
N PRO A 5 -1.62 -18.11 -4.17
CA PRO A 5 -1.50 -17.28 -5.37
C PRO A 5 -1.76 -15.78 -5.13
N TRP A 6 -2.32 -15.40 -3.98
CA TRP A 6 -2.53 -14.02 -3.56
C TRP A 6 -1.44 -13.46 -2.62
N GLU A 7 -0.48 -14.28 -2.19
CA GLU A 7 0.61 -13.89 -1.28
C GLU A 7 1.78 -13.28 -2.06
N LYS A 8 1.64 -11.99 -2.34
CA LYS A 8 2.44 -11.21 -3.29
C LYS A 8 2.76 -9.82 -2.73
N ALA A 9 3.70 -9.11 -3.35
CA ALA A 9 3.78 -7.66 -3.17
C ALA A 9 2.50 -7.05 -3.74
N ARG A 10 1.82 -6.20 -2.98
CA ARG A 10 0.46 -5.76 -3.31
C ARG A 10 0.19 -4.33 -2.90
N ILE A 11 -0.69 -3.69 -3.67
CA ILE A 11 -1.39 -2.44 -3.36
C ILE A 11 -2.88 -2.78 -3.37
N ASN A 12 -3.57 -2.56 -2.26
CA ASN A 12 -5.01 -2.76 -2.15
C ASN A 12 -5.67 -1.69 -1.29
N ILE A 13 -6.99 -1.58 -1.40
CA ILE A 13 -7.80 -0.60 -0.68
C ILE A 13 -8.85 -1.32 0.17
N GLU A 14 -9.18 -0.78 1.33
CA GLU A 14 -10.37 -1.15 2.11
C GLU A 14 -11.27 0.06 2.30
N PHE A 15 -12.58 -0.20 2.24
CA PHE A 15 -13.61 0.75 2.65
C PHE A 15 -14.17 0.29 3.99
N LYS A 16 -14.31 1.20 4.96
CA LYS A 16 -14.81 0.89 6.30
C LYS A 16 -15.98 1.79 6.67
N ASP A 17 -16.94 1.22 7.38
CA ASP A 17 -18.09 1.93 7.93
C ASP A 17 -17.75 2.67 9.23
N LYS A 18 -18.78 3.26 9.86
CA LYS A 18 -18.65 3.99 11.14
C LYS A 18 -18.20 3.11 12.32
N HIS A 19 -18.34 1.79 12.21
CA HIS A 19 -17.95 0.81 13.22
C HIS A 19 -16.58 0.19 12.90
N ASN A 20 -15.84 0.77 11.95
CA ASN A 20 -14.55 0.26 11.46
C ASN A 20 -14.67 -1.13 10.82
N GLN A 21 -15.88 -1.55 10.44
CA GLN A 21 -16.12 -2.81 9.74
C GLN A 21 -15.90 -2.62 8.25
N ARG A 22 -15.26 -3.60 7.63
CA ARG A 22 -15.00 -3.57 6.20
C ARG A 22 -16.30 -3.70 5.41
N ILE A 23 -16.50 -2.75 4.49
CA ILE A 23 -17.56 -2.79 3.49
C ILE A 23 -17.01 -3.54 2.27
N ASN A 24 -17.66 -4.63 1.88
CA ASN A 24 -17.28 -5.50 0.76
C ASN A 24 -15.90 -6.19 0.94
N GLY A 25 -15.23 -6.49 -0.18
CA GLY A 25 -13.97 -7.21 -0.24
C GLY A 25 -12.73 -6.30 -0.22
N TRP A 26 -11.62 -6.82 -0.77
CA TRP A 26 -10.32 -6.16 -0.91
C TRP A 26 -10.00 -5.89 -2.37
N PRO A 27 -10.47 -4.77 -2.94
CA PRO A 27 -10.10 -4.42 -4.30
C PRO A 27 -8.59 -4.29 -4.43
N VAL A 28 -8.04 -5.04 -5.38
CA VAL A 28 -6.61 -4.99 -5.72
C VAL A 28 -6.40 -3.86 -6.70
N ILE A 29 -5.44 -2.99 -6.38
CA ILE A 29 -4.92 -2.01 -7.31
C ILE A 29 -3.85 -2.68 -8.17
N TYR A 30 -2.87 -3.30 -7.52
CA TYR A 30 -1.76 -3.97 -8.19
C TYR A 30 -1.22 -5.12 -7.35
N ALA A 31 -0.69 -6.16 -8.00
CA ALA A 31 -0.05 -7.28 -7.35
C ALA A 31 1.06 -7.82 -8.26
N THR A 32 2.24 -8.08 -7.70
CA THR A 32 3.38 -8.58 -8.49
C THR A 32 4.25 -9.57 -7.73
N THR A 33 5.05 -10.31 -8.50
CA THR A 33 6.05 -11.27 -8.02
C THR A 33 7.30 -11.16 -8.86
N GLY A 34 8.45 -11.51 -8.27
CA GLY A 34 9.74 -11.39 -8.94
C GLY A 34 10.21 -9.95 -8.99
N THR A 35 11.24 -9.71 -9.78
CA THR A 35 11.83 -8.38 -9.95
C THR A 35 11.10 -7.65 -11.07
N VAL A 36 10.57 -6.47 -10.76
CA VAL A 36 9.95 -5.57 -11.74
C VAL A 36 10.60 -4.20 -11.65
N MET A 37 10.73 -3.51 -12.78
CA MET A 37 11.16 -2.12 -12.79
C MET A 37 10.09 -1.22 -12.18
N TRP A 38 10.49 -0.01 -11.77
CA TRP A 38 9.57 1.04 -11.36
C TRP A 38 8.46 1.23 -12.40
N GLN A 39 7.23 1.30 -11.92
CA GLN A 39 6.05 1.49 -12.77
C GLN A 39 5.06 2.40 -12.05
N HIS A 40 4.45 3.30 -12.80
CA HIS A 40 3.35 4.11 -12.28
C HIS A 40 2.07 3.27 -12.26
N VAL A 41 1.40 3.23 -11.11
CA VAL A 41 0.14 2.51 -10.93
C VAL A 41 -0.93 3.51 -10.50
N SER A 42 -2.05 3.52 -11.23
CA SER A 42 -3.21 4.35 -10.91
C SER A 42 -4.50 3.57 -11.09
N LYS A 43 -5.46 3.80 -10.19
CA LYS A 43 -6.78 3.19 -10.27
C LYS A 43 -7.83 4.06 -9.57
N ASN A 44 -8.94 4.28 -10.27
CA ASN A 44 -10.10 4.97 -9.72
C ASN A 44 -11.08 3.97 -9.10
N PHE A 45 -11.77 4.41 -8.04
CA PHE A 45 -12.76 3.61 -7.34
C PHE A 45 -13.99 4.45 -7.03
N MET A 46 -15.16 3.84 -7.19
CA MET A 46 -16.38 4.36 -6.60
C MET A 46 -16.37 4.04 -5.11
N VAL A 47 -16.46 5.08 -4.27
CA VAL A 47 -16.57 4.92 -2.82
C VAL A 47 -17.96 4.34 -2.50
N PRO A 48 -18.06 3.16 -1.87
CA PRO A 48 -19.35 2.59 -1.52
C PRO A 48 -20.15 3.51 -0.59
N PRO A 49 -21.49 3.52 -0.67
CA PRO A 49 -22.32 4.20 0.31
C PRO A 49 -21.95 3.76 1.74
N SER A 50 -22.12 4.66 2.72
CA SER A 50 -21.79 4.46 4.14
C SER A 50 -20.29 4.36 4.51
N THR A 51 -19.39 4.43 3.54
CA THR A 51 -17.94 4.52 3.83
C THR A 51 -17.65 5.75 4.68
N GLN A 52 -16.98 5.54 5.81
CA GLN A 52 -16.46 6.60 6.68
C GLN A 52 -14.92 6.65 6.68
N ARG A 53 -14.27 5.57 6.28
CA ARG A 53 -12.81 5.47 6.24
C ARG A 53 -12.36 4.66 5.02
N VAL A 54 -11.27 5.13 4.42
CA VAL A 54 -10.59 4.47 3.30
C VAL A 54 -9.17 4.17 3.76
N ASP A 55 -8.79 2.90 3.73
CA ASP A 55 -7.43 2.47 4.06
C ASP A 55 -6.71 1.98 2.80
N LEU A 56 -5.52 2.52 2.54
CA LEU A 56 -4.61 2.06 1.49
C LEU A 56 -3.55 1.15 2.12
N PHE A 57 -3.47 -0.09 1.67
CA PHE A 57 -2.50 -1.08 2.12
C PHE A 57 -1.49 -1.36 1.03
N MET A 58 -0.21 -1.30 1.39
CA MET A 58 0.90 -1.48 0.48
C MET A 58 2.00 -2.26 1.19
N GLY A 59 2.47 -3.34 0.58
CA GLY A 59 3.53 -4.16 1.16
C GLY A 59 3.55 -5.60 0.68
N LEU A 60 4.25 -6.44 1.43
CA LEU A 60 4.37 -7.87 1.20
C LEU A 60 3.27 -8.60 1.97
N LEU A 61 2.32 -9.22 1.26
CA LEU A 61 1.24 -9.97 1.89
C LEU A 61 1.66 -11.43 2.08
N ASN A 62 2.04 -11.80 3.31
CA ASN A 62 2.50 -13.15 3.68
C ASN A 62 3.56 -13.72 2.71
N CYS A 63 4.48 -12.88 2.26
CA CYS A 63 5.55 -13.27 1.38
C CYS A 63 6.86 -12.56 1.76
N THR A 64 7.98 -13.07 1.27
CA THR A 64 9.32 -12.53 1.52
C THR A 64 9.84 -11.80 0.30
N GLY A 65 10.69 -10.78 0.52
CA GLY A 65 11.36 -10.02 -0.52
C GLY A 65 11.54 -8.56 -0.10
N GLU A 66 11.77 -7.70 -1.08
CA GLU A 66 11.84 -6.25 -0.91
C GLU A 66 10.89 -5.60 -1.91
N VAL A 67 10.28 -4.50 -1.51
CA VAL A 67 9.40 -3.70 -2.37
C VAL A 67 9.52 -2.24 -1.97
N TRP A 68 9.67 -1.38 -2.96
CA TRP A 68 9.73 0.07 -2.77
C TRP A 68 8.47 0.69 -3.37
N PHE A 69 8.01 1.75 -2.72
CA PHE A 69 6.89 2.54 -3.15
C PHE A 69 7.24 4.01 -3.02
N ASP A 70 6.84 4.81 -4.00
CA ASP A 70 7.13 6.23 -4.01
C ASP A 70 5.97 7.01 -4.67
N GLU A 71 5.90 8.32 -4.42
CA GLU A 71 4.91 9.24 -5.00
C GLU A 71 3.45 8.84 -4.74
N ILE A 72 3.17 8.33 -3.53
CA ILE A 72 1.84 7.84 -3.14
C ILE A 72 0.85 8.98 -3.03
N LYS A 73 -0.21 8.94 -3.84
CA LYS A 73 -1.29 9.94 -3.86
C LYS A 73 -2.65 9.25 -3.75
N LEU A 74 -3.46 9.69 -2.77
CA LEU A 74 -4.86 9.33 -2.65
C LEU A 74 -5.70 10.60 -2.75
N GLN A 75 -6.51 10.70 -3.80
CA GLN A 75 -7.35 11.87 -4.08
C GLN A 75 -8.81 11.46 -4.05
N ALA A 76 -9.61 12.22 -3.31
CA ALA A 76 -11.06 12.07 -3.29
C ALA A 76 -11.69 13.09 -4.25
N PHE A 77 -12.68 12.64 -5.02
CA PHE A 77 -13.47 13.47 -5.92
C PHE A 77 -14.94 13.38 -5.52
N ASN A 78 -15.68 14.48 -5.66
CA ASN A 78 -17.13 14.47 -5.46
C ASN A 78 -17.85 13.93 -6.72
N LYS A 79 -19.19 13.87 -6.68
CA LYS A 79 -20.00 13.37 -7.80
C LYS A 79 -19.92 14.20 -9.09
N GLN A 80 -19.25 15.36 -9.05
CA GLN A 80 -19.02 16.24 -10.21
C GLN A 80 -17.54 16.24 -10.63
N ASP A 81 -16.79 15.19 -10.25
CA ASP A 81 -15.35 15.03 -10.53
C ASP A 81 -14.47 16.19 -10.05
N ARG A 82 -14.93 16.90 -9.01
CA ARG A 82 -14.14 17.97 -8.39
C ARG A 82 -13.36 17.41 -7.20
N PRO A 83 -12.07 17.72 -7.05
CA PRO A 83 -11.29 17.32 -5.88
C PRO A 83 -11.97 17.79 -4.58
N VAL A 84 -12.15 16.86 -3.65
CA VAL A 84 -12.61 17.17 -2.29
C VAL A 84 -11.43 17.75 -1.54
N LYS A 85 -11.56 19.00 -1.07
CA LYS A 85 -10.54 19.62 -0.22
C LYS A 85 -10.49 18.89 1.11
N SER A 86 -9.33 18.33 1.44
CA SER A 86 -9.07 17.79 2.78
C SER A 86 -8.72 18.93 3.74
N LYS A 87 -9.13 18.81 5.01
CA LYS A 87 -8.34 19.37 6.10
C LYS A 87 -7.23 18.37 6.37
N SER A 88 -6.02 18.67 5.93
CA SER A 88 -4.88 17.79 6.16
C SER A 88 -4.53 17.81 7.64
N VAL A 89 -4.73 16.70 8.33
CA VAL A 89 -4.04 16.41 9.59
C VAL A 89 -3.01 15.36 9.22
N ALA A 90 -1.83 15.80 8.83
CA ALA A 90 -0.70 14.90 8.62
C ALA A 90 -0.22 14.44 10.01
N GLN A 91 -0.69 13.28 10.45
CA GLN A 91 -0.11 12.60 11.59
C GLN A 91 0.75 11.45 11.06
N THR A 92 2.04 11.70 10.97
CA THR A 92 3.03 10.67 10.70
C THR A 92 3.35 10.00 12.04
N ASN A 93 2.81 8.81 12.27
CA ASN A 93 3.25 7.96 13.40
C ASN A 93 4.36 7.03 12.89
N ILE A 94 5.59 7.29 13.34
CA ILE A 94 6.80 6.51 13.01
C ILE A 94 7.32 5.74 14.22
N ASP A 95 6.52 5.62 15.29
CA ASP A 95 6.97 5.09 16.58
C ASP A 95 7.45 3.62 16.47
N ASN A 96 7.01 2.91 15.42
CA ASN A 96 7.40 1.54 15.13
C ASN A 96 8.20 1.40 13.82
N TRP A 97 8.69 2.51 13.25
CA TRP A 97 9.64 2.43 12.15
C TRP A 97 10.99 1.99 12.72
N PHE A 98 11.54 0.92 12.17
CA PHE A 98 12.90 0.53 12.46
C PHE A 98 13.79 0.98 11.30
N VAL A 99 14.99 1.45 11.64
CA VAL A 99 16.04 1.65 10.65
C VAL A 99 16.43 0.26 10.15
N PHE A 100 16.37 0.08 8.83
CA PHE A 100 16.99 -1.08 8.20
C PHE A 100 18.50 -0.94 8.33
N ASP A 101 19.07 -1.63 9.31
CA ASP A 101 20.52 -1.70 9.52
C ASP A 101 21.09 -2.89 8.76
N THR A 102 21.82 -2.59 7.69
CA THR A 102 22.46 -3.60 6.83
C THR A 102 23.51 -4.42 7.57
N LYS A 103 23.98 -3.97 8.75
CA LYS A 103 24.97 -4.68 9.59
C LYS A 103 24.38 -5.73 10.52
N THR A 104 23.11 -5.59 10.91
CA THR A 104 22.40 -6.52 11.81
C THR A 104 21.35 -7.36 11.11
N ALA A 105 20.98 -7.00 9.88
CA ALA A 105 20.23 -7.88 9.00
C ALA A 105 21.02 -9.19 8.81
N ILE A 106 20.39 -10.35 9.08
CA ILE A 106 20.92 -11.63 8.62
C ILE A 106 20.86 -11.58 7.09
N VAL A 107 21.96 -11.14 6.47
CA VAL A 107 22.11 -11.06 5.03
C VAL A 107 22.00 -12.49 4.49
N LYS A 108 20.85 -12.83 3.90
CA LYS A 108 20.82 -13.94 2.96
C LYS A 108 21.74 -13.57 1.79
N PRO A 109 22.53 -14.52 1.24
CA PRO A 109 23.74 -14.25 0.45
C PRO A 109 23.58 -13.45 -0.86
N ASN A 110 22.38 -12.95 -1.20
CA ASN A 110 22.07 -12.33 -2.48
C ASN A 110 21.60 -10.86 -2.39
N TYR A 111 21.83 -10.17 -1.26
CA TYR A 111 21.57 -8.73 -1.19
C TYR A 111 22.77 -7.92 -1.71
N LYS A 112 22.54 -7.01 -2.67
CA LYS A 112 23.54 -6.08 -3.18
C LYS A 112 23.01 -4.67 -3.04
N ASP A 113 23.70 -3.86 -2.24
CA ASP A 113 23.46 -2.42 -2.14
C ASP A 113 23.81 -1.76 -3.49
N LEU A 114 22.88 -0.97 -4.03
CA LEU A 114 23.02 -0.27 -5.32
C LEU A 114 23.09 1.26 -5.15
N SER A 115 23.46 1.75 -3.97
CA SER A 115 23.78 3.16 -3.77
C SER A 115 25.26 3.45 -4.11
N GLU A 116 25.56 3.55 -5.42
CA GLU A 116 26.70 4.29 -5.98
C GLU A 116 26.21 5.20 -7.12
#